data_AF-A0A0C2H7N1-F1
#
_entry.id   AF-A0A0C2H7N1-F1
#
_cell.length_a   1.000
_cell.length_b   1.000
_cell.length_c   1.000
_cell.angle_alpha   90.00
_cell.angle_beta   90.00
_cell.angle_gamma   90.00
#
_symmetry.space_group_name_H-M   'P 1'
#
loop_
_entity.id
_entity.type
_entity.pdbx_description
1 polymer ?
#
loop_
_entity_poly.entity_id
_entity_poly.type
_entity_poly.pdbx_seq_one_letter_code
_entity_poly.pdbx_strand_id
1 'polypeptide(L)'
;MARASAYRDAIIQLFCSGVPARDISNQLKVSRKVVSIATRRYEEPGTNSDRKRSGRPVTVRTGANVKKIRDRLRRNPARSIRKISREIGITRTIRSPTDEVFQENRQSPPD
;
A
#
# COMPACT_ATOMS: atom_id res chain seq x y z
N MET A 1 -2.87 -0.36 -16.37
CA MET A 1 -3.05 0.96 -15.75
C MET A 1 -4.46 1.43 -16.10
N ALA A 2 -5.27 1.85 -15.12
CA ALA A 2 -6.59 2.41 -15.42
C ALA A 2 -6.41 3.85 -15.89
N ARG A 3 -7.02 4.21 -17.03
CA ARG A 3 -7.02 5.58 -17.56
C ARG A 3 -7.63 6.51 -16.51
N ALA A 4 -7.00 7.65 -16.24
CA ALA A 4 -7.59 8.68 -15.40
C ALA A 4 -8.94 9.12 -15.98
N SER A 5 -9.88 9.54 -15.13
CA SER A 5 -11.13 10.15 -15.59
C SER A 5 -10.81 11.32 -16.52
N ALA A 6 -11.47 11.39 -17.68
CA ALA A 6 -11.23 12.44 -18.69
C ALA A 6 -11.35 13.86 -18.11
N TYR A 7 -12.15 14.04 -17.04
CA TYR A 7 -12.36 15.31 -16.38
C TYR A 7 -11.38 15.61 -15.24
N ARG A 8 -10.70 14.60 -14.69
CA ARG A 8 -9.83 14.78 -13.51
C ARG A 8 -8.65 15.70 -13.83
N ASP A 9 -8.01 15.47 -14.98
CA ASP A 9 -6.84 16.24 -15.41
C ASP A 9 -7.22 17.70 -15.68
N ALA A 10 -8.34 17.93 -16.38
CA ALA A 10 -8.88 19.26 -16.63
C ALA A 10 -9.26 20.01 -15.34
N ILE A 11 -9.87 19.32 -14.37
CA ILE A 11 -10.18 19.91 -13.06
C ILE A 11 -8.90 20.35 -12.34
N ILE A 12 -7.86 19.51 -12.34
CA ILE A 12 -6.59 19.83 -11.66
C ILE A 12 -5.87 20.98 -12.37
N GLN A 13 -5.84 21.01 -13.69
CA GLN A 13 -5.26 22.13 -14.45
C GLN A 13 -5.94 23.45 -14.10
N LEU A 14 -7.28 23.50 -14.10
CA LEU A 14 -8.03 24.70 -13.74
C LEU A 14 -7.83 25.09 -12.27
N PHE A 15 -7.76 24.11 -11.38
CA PHE A 15 -7.48 24.34 -9.96
C PHE A 15 -6.08 24.93 -9.75
N CYS A 16 -5.05 24.40 -10.42
CA CYS A 16 -3.70 24.94 -10.39
C CYS A 16 -3.60 26.34 -11.01
N SER A 17 -4.47 26.69 -11.96
CA SER A 17 -4.57 28.05 -12.51
C SER A 17 -5.32 29.04 -11.60
N GLY A 18 -5.79 28.61 -10.42
CA GLY A 18 -6.44 29.47 -9.43
C GLY A 18 -7.93 29.70 -9.64
N VAL A 19 -8.58 28.95 -10.54
CA VAL A 19 -10.02 29.06 -10.78
C VAL A 19 -10.79 28.46 -9.60
N PRO A 20 -11.82 29.14 -9.05
CA PRO A 20 -12.57 28.61 -7.93
C PRO A 20 -13.42 27.40 -8.34
N ALA A 21 -13.61 26.44 -7.43
CA ALA A 21 -14.28 25.17 -7.71
C ALA A 21 -15.72 25.31 -8.27
N ARG A 22 -16.41 26.41 -7.95
CA ARG A 22 -17.74 26.73 -8.51
C ARG A 22 -17.65 26.95 -10.03
N ASP A 23 -16.66 27.71 -10.47
CA ASP A 23 -16.52 28.09 -11.88
C ASP A 23 -15.99 26.90 -12.69
N ILE A 24 -15.10 26.09 -12.10
CA ILE A 24 -14.69 24.79 -12.68
C ILE A 24 -15.89 23.88 -12.92
N SER A 25 -16.80 23.79 -11.93
CA SER A 25 -18.01 22.97 -12.03
C SER A 25 -18.93 23.43 -13.16
N ASN A 26 -19.11 24.75 -13.30
CA ASN A 26 -19.94 25.34 -14.35
C ASN A 26 -19.29 25.18 -15.75
N GLN A 27 -17.99 25.41 -15.85
CA GLN A 27 -17.23 25.34 -17.11
C GLN A 27 -17.15 23.91 -17.66
N LEU A 28 -16.85 22.93 -16.81
CA LEU A 28 -16.75 21.53 -17.21
C LEU A 28 -18.10 20.78 -17.18
N LYS A 29 -19.17 21.42 -16.68
CA LYS A 29 -20.50 20.80 -16.44
C LYS A 29 -20.40 19.52 -15.59
N VAL A 30 -19.50 19.53 -14.62
CA VAL A 30 -19.25 18.42 -13.69
C VAL A 30 -19.79 18.79 -12.32
N SER A 31 -20.30 17.82 -11.55
CA SER A 31 -20.84 18.10 -10.22
C SER A 31 -19.77 18.68 -9.28
N ARG A 32 -20.17 19.65 -8.44
CA ARG A 32 -19.29 20.28 -7.43
C ARG A 32 -18.62 19.25 -6.51
N LYS A 33 -19.28 18.12 -6.24
CA LYS A 33 -18.75 17.02 -5.45
C LYS A 33 -17.54 16.35 -6.12
N VAL A 34 -17.59 16.15 -7.43
CA VAL A 34 -16.45 15.57 -8.17
C VAL A 34 -15.27 16.54 -8.19
N VAL A 35 -15.52 17.85 -8.39
CA VAL A 35 -14.47 18.88 -8.31
C VAL A 35 -13.81 18.86 -6.93
N SER A 36 -14.59 18.91 -5.84
CA SER A 36 -14.06 18.87 -4.47
C SER A 36 -13.30 17.58 -4.15
N ILE A 37 -13.76 16.42 -4.62
CA ILE A 37 -13.03 15.16 -4.44
C ILE A 37 -11.71 15.19 -5.21
N ALA A 38 -11.69 15.72 -6.43
CA ALA A 38 -10.49 15.78 -7.26
C ALA A 38 -9.44 16.73 -6.68
N THR A 39 -9.84 17.93 -6.24
CA THR A 39 -8.92 18.91 -5.62
C THR A 39 -8.36 18.38 -4.31
N ARG A 40 -9.21 17.89 -3.39
CA ARG A 40 -8.75 17.26 -2.14
C ARG A 40 -7.82 16.07 -2.43
N ARG A 41 -8.13 15.30 -3.46
CA ARG A 41 -7.28 14.15 -3.84
C ARG A 41 -5.90 14.56 -4.33
N TYR A 42 -5.80 15.72 -4.96
CA TYR A 42 -4.57 16.31 -5.47
C TYR A 42 -3.74 16.96 -4.35
N GLU A 43 -4.37 17.68 -3.42
CA GLU A 43 -3.66 18.37 -2.32
C GLU A 43 -2.87 17.44 -1.40
N GLU A 44 -3.39 16.23 -1.12
CA GLU A 44 -2.72 15.29 -0.21
C GLU A 44 -1.35 14.77 -0.73
N PRO A 45 -1.22 14.20 -1.95
CA PRO A 45 0.04 13.72 -2.51
C PRO A 45 0.72 14.71 -3.48
N GLY A 46 0.08 15.83 -3.84
CA GLY A 46 0.55 16.76 -4.88
C GLY A 46 0.62 16.17 -6.30
N THR A 47 0.11 14.96 -6.50
CA THR A 47 0.26 14.21 -7.76
C THR A 47 -1.10 13.76 -8.28
N ASN A 48 -1.28 13.78 -9.60
CA ASN A 48 -2.49 13.29 -10.27
C ASN A 48 -2.52 11.75 -10.44
N SER A 49 -1.44 11.05 -10.08
CA SER A 49 -1.39 9.59 -10.14
C SER A 49 -2.44 8.95 -9.23
N ASP A 50 -2.92 7.76 -9.62
CA ASP A 50 -3.84 7.01 -8.76
C ASP A 50 -3.15 6.64 -7.43
N ARG A 51 -3.92 6.67 -6.35
CA ARG A 51 -3.39 6.33 -5.02
C ARG A 51 -3.14 4.84 -4.97
N LYS A 52 -2.10 4.44 -4.22
CA LYS A 52 -1.95 3.04 -3.83
C LYS A 52 -3.24 2.60 -3.15
N ARG A 53 -3.89 1.57 -3.70
CA ARG A 53 -5.14 1.06 -3.15
C ARG A 53 -4.90 0.54 -1.74
N SER A 54 -5.86 0.74 -0.87
CA SER A 54 -5.89 0.09 0.43
C SER A 54 -5.98 -1.43 0.22
N GLY A 55 -5.16 -2.18 0.94
CA GLY A 55 -5.09 -3.62 0.78
C GLY A 55 -3.75 -4.19 1.24
N ARG A 56 -3.72 -5.51 1.46
CA ARG A 56 -2.46 -6.19 1.78
C ARG A 56 -1.61 -6.23 0.51
N PRO A 57 -0.31 -5.89 0.59
CA PRO A 57 0.55 -5.94 -0.59
C PRO A 57 0.54 -7.37 -1.16
N VAL A 58 0.46 -7.48 -2.49
CA VAL A 58 0.49 -8.75 -3.20
C VAL A 58 1.77 -9.53 -2.88
N THR A 59 2.88 -8.81 -2.65
CA THR A 59 4.18 -9.36 -2.24
C THR A 59 4.13 -10.18 -0.95
N VAL A 60 3.11 -9.99 -0.11
CA VAL A 60 2.97 -10.73 1.15
C VAL A 60 2.32 -12.10 0.92
N ARG A 61 1.41 -12.23 -0.07
CA ARG A 61 0.71 -13.48 -0.41
C ARG A 61 1.35 -14.15 -1.64
N THR A 62 2.64 -14.46 -1.55
CA THR A 62 3.34 -15.22 -2.60
C THR A 62 3.14 -16.72 -2.42
N GLY A 63 3.20 -17.49 -3.51
CA GLY A 63 3.15 -18.96 -3.46
C GLY A 63 4.27 -19.54 -2.58
N ALA A 64 5.45 -18.92 -2.60
CA ALA A 64 6.59 -19.28 -1.74
C ALA A 64 6.25 -19.12 -0.25
N ASN A 65 5.59 -18.03 0.14
CA ASN A 65 5.17 -17.78 1.51
C ASN A 65 4.10 -18.78 1.97
N VAL A 66 3.14 -19.09 1.10
CA VAL A 66 2.12 -20.12 1.37
C VAL A 66 2.76 -21.49 1.55
N LYS A 67 3.72 -21.86 0.70
CA LYS A 67 4.47 -23.12 0.80
C LYS A 67 5.25 -23.19 2.12
N LYS A 68 6.01 -22.14 2.48
CA LYS A 68 6.75 -22.07 3.74
C LYS A 68 5.86 -22.27 4.97
N ILE A 69 4.70 -21.63 5.01
CA ILE A 69 3.74 -21.78 6.12
C ILE A 69 3.18 -23.20 6.15
N ARG A 70 2.78 -23.74 4.99
CA ARG A 70 2.24 -25.10 4.87
C ARG A 70 3.25 -26.15 5.33
N ASP A 71 4.51 -26.02 4.93
CA ASP A 71 5.57 -26.96 5.29
C ASP A 71 5.89 -26.90 6.78
N ARG A 72 5.92 -25.71 7.39
CA ARG A 72 6.11 -25.56 8.85
C ARG A 72 4.93 -26.11 9.65
N LEU A 73 3.70 -25.93 9.16
CA LEU A 73 2.50 -26.48 9.80
C LEU A 73 2.47 -28.01 9.68
N ARG A 74 2.88 -28.58 8.54
CA ARG A 74 3.00 -30.04 8.37
C ARG A 74 4.02 -30.67 9.30
N ARG A 75 5.17 -30.01 9.52
CA ARG A 75 6.21 -30.50 10.44
C ARG A 75 5.77 -30.48 11.90
N ASN A 76 4.95 -29.51 12.30
CA ASN A 76 4.40 -29.44 13.65
C ASN A 76 2.98 -28.83 13.63
N PRO A 77 1.94 -29.68 13.56
CA PRO A 77 0.56 -29.22 13.42
C PRO A 77 0.02 -28.54 14.69
N ALA A 78 0.63 -28.78 15.86
CA ALA A 78 0.24 -28.12 17.11
C ALA A 78 0.65 -26.64 17.17
N ARG A 79 1.51 -26.16 16.25
CA ARG A 79 1.92 -24.75 16.23
C ARG A 79 0.84 -23.87 15.63
N SER A 80 0.61 -22.73 16.29
CA SER A 80 -0.24 -21.67 15.75
C SER A 80 0.36 -21.04 14.49
N ILE A 81 -0.47 -20.91 13.45
CA ILE A 81 -0.16 -20.18 12.20
C ILE A 81 0.31 -18.74 12.48
N ARG A 82 -0.17 -18.10 13.56
CA ARG A 82 0.26 -16.75 13.96
C ARG A 82 1.73 -16.72 14.35
N LYS A 83 2.22 -17.71 15.11
CA LYS A 83 3.64 -17.82 15.51
C LYS A 83 4.51 -18.06 14.28
N ILE A 84 4.10 -19.00 13.43
CA ILE A 84 4.78 -19.31 12.16
C ILE A 84 4.86 -18.07 11.26
N SER A 85 3.78 -17.29 11.17
CA SER A 85 3.75 -16.09 10.31
C SER A 85 4.67 -14.98 10.83
N ARG A 86 4.87 -14.86 12.16
CA ARG A 86 5.80 -13.89 12.75
C ARG A 86 7.24 -14.22 12.41
N GLU A 87 7.60 -15.50 12.55
CA GLU A 87 8.95 -15.99 12.19
C GLU A 87 9.30 -15.81 10.71
N ILE A 88 8.30 -15.73 9.82
CA ILE A 88 8.51 -15.50 8.38
C ILE A 88 8.35 -14.01 8.03
N GLY A 89 7.98 -13.13 8.97
CA GLY A 89 7.81 -11.69 8.72
C GLY A 89 6.56 -11.33 7.90
N ILE A 90 5.53 -12.18 7.92
CA ILE A 90 4.32 -12.06 7.08
C ILE A 90 3.13 -11.44 7.85
N THR A 91 3.27 -11.20 9.16
CA THR A 91 2.18 -10.74 10.01
C THR A 91 1.74 -9.30 9.76
N ARG A 92 0.46 -9.06 10.07
CA ARG A 92 -0.23 -7.78 9.86
C ARG A 92 0.14 -6.70 10.90
N THR A 93 0.63 -7.12 12.06
CA THR A 93 0.94 -6.25 13.20
C THR A 93 2.45 -6.29 13.41
N ILE A 94 3.13 -5.21 13.06
CA ILE A 94 4.48 -4.95 13.58
C ILE A 94 4.26 -4.63 15.05
N ARG A 95 4.53 -5.58 15.94
CA ARG A 95 4.78 -5.26 17.35
C ARG A 95 6.28 -5.49 17.50
N SER A 96 6.98 -4.35 17.61
CA SER A 96 8.40 -4.10 17.91
C SER A 96 9.42 -5.22 17.62
N PRO A 97 10.44 -4.95 16.80
CA PRO A 97 11.62 -5.80 16.69
C PRO A 97 12.40 -5.75 18.02
N THR A 98 12.42 -6.84 18.76
CA THR A 98 13.44 -7.10 19.80
C THR A 98 14.35 -8.27 19.43
N ASP A 99 14.31 -8.74 18.19
CA ASP A 99 15.07 -9.91 17.75
C ASP A 99 16.16 -9.53 16.73
N GLU A 100 16.79 -8.36 16.88
CA GLU A 100 18.05 -8.02 16.20
C GLU A 100 19.28 -8.78 16.77
N VAL A 101 19.08 -9.75 17.67
CA VAL A 101 20.19 -10.39 18.42
C VAL A 101 20.67 -11.72 17.80
N PHE A 102 20.12 -12.19 16.69
CA PHE A 102 20.44 -13.54 16.18
C PHE A 102 20.90 -13.63 14.72
N GLN A 103 21.62 -12.61 14.23
CA GLN A 103 22.28 -12.68 12.91
C GLN A 103 23.79 -12.40 12.90
N GLU A 104 24.45 -12.20 14.04
CA GLU A 104 25.91 -11.90 14.06
C GLU A 104 26.82 -13.05 14.56
N ASN A 105 26.30 -14.24 14.85
CA ASN A 105 27.13 -15.40 15.24
C ASN A 105 27.10 -16.55 14.20
N ARG A 106 27.24 -16.21 12.91
CA ARG A 106 27.48 -17.20 11.83
C ARG A 106 28.56 -16.76 10.82
N GLN A 107 29.59 -16.06 11.26
CA GLN A 107 30.84 -15.79 10.53
C GLN A 107 31.94 -15.88 11.60
N SER A 108 32.94 -16.76 11.59
CA SER A 108 33.53 -17.69 10.63
C SER A 108 34.31 -18.74 11.45
N PRO A 109 34.67 -19.93 10.95
CA PRO A 109 35.77 -20.68 11.53
C PRO A 109 37.10 -20.14 10.98
N PRO A 110 38.07 -19.80 11.86
CA PRO A 110 39.47 -19.85 11.46
C PRO A 110 40.27 -20.80 12.36
N ASP A 111 40.99 -21.66 11.63
CA ASP A 111 42.17 -22.50 11.90
C ASP A 111 42.09 -23.65 12.93
#